data_AF-E1K123-F1
#
_entry.id   AF-E1K123-F1
#
_cell.length_a   1.000
_cell.length_b   1.000
_cell.length_c   1.000
_cell.angle_alpha   90.00
_cell.angle_beta   90.00
_cell.angle_gamma   90.00
#
_symmetry.space_group_name_H-M   'P 1'
#
loop_
_entity.id
_entity.type
_entity.pdbx_description
1 polymer ?
#
loop_
_entity_poly.entity_id
_entity_poly.type
_entity_poly.pdbx_seq_one_letter_code
_entity_poly.pdbx_strand_id
1 'polypeptide(L)'
;MLNHQTMERLSQMKLTGIREGFKEQLDNPAFSDLAFEERFGLLVDREYLLRDNRRLTKRFQEAHLKVKASVEDVDFHAPRGLDKRLFLELATCGWIGRRHNLVITGPTGGGKTYLACVLAQKACREGKRCLYFHFPELLQELSISRAEGSQRLLVRKLATRDLLVIDDWLREPVSAEIARGLADLMDDRFRNKSTLFATQFPVAEWHGRFQDPTLADAVLDRIVHDSYRIELSGDSMRKRTSDLTKSAT
;
A
#
# COMPACT_ATOMS: atom_id res chain seq x y z
N MET A 1 33.62 19.78 -28.77
CA MET A 1 34.28 19.25 -27.55
C MET A 1 33.49 19.52 -26.27
N LEU A 2 32.99 20.74 -26.02
CA LEU A 2 32.25 21.06 -24.77
C LEU A 2 30.97 20.21 -24.57
N ASN A 3 30.12 20.06 -25.58
CA ASN A 3 28.85 19.34 -25.45
C ASN A 3 29.03 17.84 -25.10
N HIS A 4 30.06 17.19 -25.63
CA HIS A 4 30.37 15.80 -25.29
C HIS A 4 30.79 15.66 -23.82
N GLN A 5 31.66 16.55 -23.33
CA GLN A 5 32.06 16.57 -21.92
C GLN A 5 30.87 16.86 -20.99
N THR A 6 29.97 17.76 -21.38
CA THR A 6 28.72 18.01 -20.64
C THR A 6 27.85 16.77 -20.56
N MET A 7 27.64 16.06 -21.68
CA MET A 7 26.85 14.82 -21.71
C MET A 7 27.44 13.71 -20.82
N GLU A 8 28.77 13.58 -20.81
CA GLU A 8 29.47 12.62 -19.96
C GLU A 8 29.31 12.96 -18.48
N ARG A 9 29.51 14.22 -18.08
CA ARG A 9 29.30 14.69 -16.70
C ARG A 9 27.87 14.48 -16.23
N LEU A 10 26.88 14.79 -17.07
CA LEU A 10 25.46 14.54 -16.76
C LEU A 10 25.18 13.04 -16.53
N SER A 11 25.85 12.16 -17.28
CA SER A 11 25.77 10.71 -17.08
C SER A 11 26.36 10.28 -15.73
N GLN A 12 27.55 10.79 -15.38
CA GLN A 12 28.21 10.50 -14.10
C GLN A 12 27.39 11.00 -12.89
N MET A 13 26.73 12.15 -13.03
CA MET A 13 25.83 12.71 -12.01
C MET A 13 24.46 12.02 -11.95
N LYS A 14 24.19 11.04 -12.83
CA LYS A 14 22.90 10.36 -12.97
C LYS A 14 21.73 11.31 -13.27
N LEU A 15 22.00 12.39 -14.02
CA LEU A 15 21.02 13.36 -14.50
C LEU A 15 20.49 12.95 -15.88
N THR A 16 19.86 11.77 -15.94
CA THR A 16 19.44 11.14 -17.21
C THR A 16 18.44 12.00 -17.99
N GLY A 17 17.47 12.61 -17.31
CA GLY A 17 16.46 13.47 -17.91
C GLY A 17 17.04 14.75 -18.49
N ILE A 18 17.94 15.43 -17.75
CA ILE A 18 18.65 16.60 -18.29
C ILE A 18 19.49 16.20 -19.50
N ARG A 19 20.21 15.08 -19.42
CA ARG A 19 21.06 14.60 -20.52
C ARG A 19 20.27 14.34 -21.80
N GLU A 20 19.14 13.66 -21.70
CA GLU A 20 18.28 13.38 -22.85
C GLU A 20 17.61 14.65 -23.38
N GLY A 21 17.08 15.50 -22.50
CA GLY A 21 16.49 16.78 -22.90
C GLY A 21 17.51 17.72 -23.55
N PHE A 22 18.74 17.73 -23.06
CA PHE A 22 19.82 18.55 -23.62
C PHE A 22 20.17 18.09 -25.04
N LYS A 23 20.23 16.77 -25.25
CA LYS A 23 20.41 16.21 -26.60
C LYS A 23 19.25 16.59 -27.52
N GLU A 24 18.00 16.45 -27.06
CA GLU A 24 16.82 16.80 -27.83
C GLU A 24 16.78 18.28 -28.23
N GLN A 25 17.15 19.18 -27.31
CA GLN A 25 17.25 20.61 -27.60
C GLN A 25 18.36 20.96 -28.62
N LEU A 26 19.46 20.20 -28.64
CA LEU A 26 20.51 20.37 -29.65
C LEU A 26 20.07 19.88 -31.03
N ASP A 27 19.27 18.82 -31.08
CA ASP A 27 18.86 18.15 -32.31
C ASP A 27 17.59 18.79 -32.95
N ASN A 28 16.83 19.58 -32.20
CA ASN A 28 15.57 20.19 -32.66
C ASN A 28 15.64 21.74 -32.70
N PRO A 29 15.60 22.35 -33.91
CA PRO A 29 15.65 23.80 -34.09
C PRO A 29 14.52 24.58 -33.40
N ALA A 30 13.36 23.95 -33.14
CA ALA A 30 12.24 24.63 -32.50
C ALA A 30 12.56 25.14 -31.07
N PHE A 31 13.58 24.57 -30.41
CA PHE A 31 14.03 25.07 -29.10
C PHE A 31 14.88 26.33 -29.18
N SER A 32 15.33 26.74 -30.38
CA SER A 32 16.09 27.99 -30.55
C SER A 32 15.22 29.24 -30.38
N ASP A 33 13.91 29.11 -30.61
CA ASP A 33 12.91 30.18 -30.41
C ASP A 33 12.59 30.45 -28.93
N LEU A 34 12.97 29.53 -28.02
CA LEU A 34 12.75 29.67 -26.58
C LEU A 34 13.92 30.41 -25.91
N ALA A 35 13.60 31.15 -24.85
CA ALA A 35 14.60 31.76 -23.98
C ALA A 35 15.44 30.69 -23.26
N PHE A 36 16.62 31.07 -22.78
CA PHE A 36 17.50 30.13 -22.07
C PHE A 36 16.82 29.58 -20.80
N GLU A 37 16.12 30.43 -20.06
CA GLU A 37 15.41 30.12 -18.84
C GLU A 37 14.31 29.07 -19.08
N GLU A 38 13.58 29.20 -20.19
CA GLU A 38 12.54 28.25 -20.59
C GLU A 38 13.14 26.90 -20.96
N ARG A 39 14.18 26.90 -21.79
CA ARG A 39 14.92 25.68 -22.13
C ARG A 39 15.47 24.99 -20.90
N PHE A 40 16.08 25.73 -19.98
CA PHE A 40 16.63 25.18 -18.75
C PHE A 40 15.53 24.64 -17.83
N GLY A 41 14.40 25.36 -17.70
CA GLY A 41 13.21 24.90 -17.00
C GLY A 41 12.74 23.53 -17.50
N LEU A 42 12.60 23.37 -18.81
CA LEU A 42 12.20 22.09 -19.43
C LEU A 42 13.17 20.94 -19.11
N LEU A 43 14.48 21.20 -19.03
CA LEU A 43 15.48 20.19 -18.64
C LEU A 43 15.30 19.76 -17.17
N VAL A 44 15.11 20.74 -16.28
CA VAL A 44 14.90 20.49 -14.85
C VAL A 44 13.60 19.73 -14.62
N ASP A 45 12.51 20.14 -15.26
CA ASP A 45 11.21 19.49 -15.17
C ASP A 45 11.27 18.03 -15.64
N ARG A 46 11.96 17.78 -16.76
CA ARG A 46 12.15 16.41 -17.26
C ARG A 46 12.88 15.52 -16.27
N GLU A 47 13.97 16.00 -15.67
CA GLU A 47 14.70 15.25 -14.65
C GLU A 47 13.88 15.05 -13.37
N TYR A 48 13.16 16.08 -12.94
CA TYR A 48 12.27 16.01 -11.79
C TYR A 48 11.18 14.94 -11.98
N LEU A 49 10.45 14.97 -13.09
CA LEU A 49 9.42 14.01 -13.44
C LEU A 49 9.97 12.59 -13.55
N LEU A 50 11.13 12.42 -14.18
CA LEU A 50 11.79 11.12 -14.30
C LEU A 50 12.18 10.55 -12.94
N ARG A 51 12.69 11.38 -12.01
CA ARG A 51 13.01 10.95 -10.64
C ARG A 51 11.76 10.62 -9.84
N ASP A 52 10.72 11.43 -9.95
CA ASP A 52 9.47 11.22 -9.23
C ASP A 52 8.78 9.93 -9.69
N ASN A 53 8.67 9.71 -11.01
CA ASN A 53 8.15 8.48 -11.59
C ASN A 53 8.96 7.23 -11.19
N ARG A 54 10.29 7.33 -11.11
CA ARG A 54 11.14 6.23 -10.61
C ARG A 54 10.86 5.92 -9.15
N ARG A 55 10.69 6.94 -8.29
CA ARG A 55 10.33 6.75 -6.87
C ARG A 55 8.96 6.11 -6.72
N LEU A 56 7.97 6.58 -7.48
CA LEU A 56 6.62 6.03 -7.48
C LEU A 56 6.60 4.57 -7.94
N THR A 57 7.23 4.28 -9.08
CA THR A 57 7.35 2.91 -9.61
C THR A 57 8.02 1.97 -8.59
N LYS A 58 9.10 2.43 -7.93
CA LYS A 58 9.76 1.67 -6.88
C LYS A 58 8.84 1.40 -5.69
N ARG A 59 8.07 2.40 -5.22
CA ARG A 59 7.10 2.20 -4.14
C ARG A 59 6.02 1.19 -4.52
N PHE A 60 5.51 1.22 -5.75
CA PHE A 60 4.54 0.22 -6.21
C PHE A 60 5.11 -1.19 -6.26
N GLN A 61 6.36 -1.35 -6.71
CA GLN A 61 7.05 -2.65 -6.72
C GLN A 61 7.26 -3.18 -5.30
N GLU A 62 7.75 -2.34 -4.39
CA GLU A 62 7.98 -2.72 -2.98
C GLU A 62 6.68 -2.94 -2.20
N ALA A 63 5.56 -2.39 -2.65
CA ALA A 63 4.28 -2.56 -1.97
C ALA A 63 3.70 -3.97 -2.14
N HIS A 64 4.12 -4.72 -3.17
CA HIS A 64 3.65 -6.07 -3.45
C HIS A 64 2.11 -6.21 -3.44
N LEU A 65 1.40 -5.20 -3.98
CA LEU A 65 -0.07 -5.20 -4.00
C LEU A 65 -0.61 -6.38 -4.82
N LYS A 66 -1.56 -7.11 -4.25
CA LYS A 66 -2.16 -8.30 -4.88
C LYS A 66 -2.94 -7.99 -6.15
N VAL A 67 -3.58 -6.82 -6.23
CA VAL A 67 -4.35 -6.39 -7.40
C VAL A 67 -3.96 -4.98 -7.82
N LYS A 68 -3.97 -4.73 -9.13
CA LYS A 68 -3.95 -3.37 -9.66
C LYS A 68 -5.33 -2.77 -9.44
N ALA A 69 -5.41 -1.74 -8.60
CA ALA A 69 -6.67 -1.13 -8.22
C ALA A 69 -6.46 0.36 -8.00
N SER A 70 -7.39 1.20 -8.46
CA SER A 70 -7.32 2.65 -8.34
C SER A 70 -8.56 3.20 -7.63
N VAL A 71 -8.47 4.40 -7.06
CA VAL A 71 -9.61 5.04 -6.37
C VAL A 71 -10.70 5.39 -7.38
N GLU A 72 -10.26 5.74 -8.59
CA GLU A 72 -11.12 6.13 -9.70
C GLU A 72 -12.01 4.99 -10.19
N ASP A 73 -11.56 3.74 -10.05
CA ASP A 73 -12.29 2.53 -10.50
C ASP A 73 -13.24 1.95 -9.43
N VAL A 74 -13.37 2.58 -8.26
CA VAL A 74 -14.21 2.05 -7.18
C VAL A 74 -15.69 2.21 -7.51
N ASP A 75 -16.40 1.08 -7.63
CA ASP A 75 -17.85 1.07 -7.72
C ASP A 75 -18.50 1.33 -6.34
N PHE A 76 -19.06 2.54 -6.20
CA PHE A 76 -19.86 2.97 -5.05
C PHE A 76 -21.37 2.71 -5.20
N HIS A 77 -21.83 2.30 -6.39
CA HIS A 77 -23.25 1.98 -6.64
C HIS A 77 -23.58 0.53 -6.27
N ALA A 78 -22.58 -0.34 -6.18
CA ALA A 78 -22.76 -1.68 -5.64
C ALA A 78 -23.36 -1.63 -4.21
N PRO A 79 -24.46 -2.36 -3.93
CA PRO A 79 -25.14 -2.36 -2.65
C PRO A 79 -24.39 -3.25 -1.65
N ARG A 80 -23.22 -2.76 -1.22
CA ARG A 80 -22.31 -3.47 -0.31
C ARG A 80 -21.96 -2.67 0.95
N GLY A 81 -22.78 -1.67 1.28
CA GLY A 81 -22.59 -0.85 2.49
C GLY A 81 -21.38 0.09 2.47
N LEU A 82 -20.73 0.32 1.31
CA LEU A 82 -19.57 1.18 1.23
C LEU A 82 -19.98 2.67 1.27
N ASP A 83 -19.73 3.35 2.39
CA ASP A 83 -19.90 4.80 2.51
C ASP A 83 -18.88 5.53 1.63
N LYS A 84 -19.37 6.17 0.56
CA LYS A 84 -18.55 6.94 -0.39
C LYS A 84 -17.81 8.10 0.27
N ARG A 85 -18.45 8.83 1.19
CA ARG A 85 -17.85 10.00 1.84
C ARG A 85 -16.68 9.55 2.71
N LEU A 86 -16.90 8.56 3.56
CA LEU A 86 -15.85 8.01 4.43
C LEU A 86 -14.70 7.42 3.60
N PHE A 87 -15.01 6.67 2.54
CA PHE A 87 -13.97 6.05 1.72
C PHE A 87 -13.09 7.08 1.00
N LEU A 88 -13.69 8.14 0.44
CA LEU A 88 -12.94 9.22 -0.19
C LEU A 88 -12.12 10.03 0.83
N GLU A 89 -12.61 10.23 2.05
CA GLU A 89 -11.83 10.80 3.15
C GLU A 89 -10.61 9.93 3.46
N LEU A 90 -10.79 8.61 3.59
CA LEU A 90 -9.69 7.67 3.84
C LEU A 90 -8.68 7.65 2.68
N ALA A 91 -9.13 7.85 1.45
CA ALA A 91 -8.27 7.95 0.26
C ALA A 91 -7.36 9.19 0.27
N THR A 92 -7.68 10.24 1.04
CA THR A 92 -6.76 11.37 1.26
C THR A 92 -5.52 11.00 2.08
N CYS A 93 -5.49 9.78 2.65
CA CYS A 93 -4.38 9.28 3.47
C CYS A 93 -4.13 10.07 4.78
N GLY A 94 -5.06 10.95 5.20
CA GLY A 94 -4.96 11.70 6.44
C GLY A 94 -4.86 10.80 7.67
N TRP A 95 -5.61 9.70 7.69
CA TRP A 95 -5.55 8.69 8.76
C TRP A 95 -4.17 8.04 8.91
N ILE A 96 -3.44 7.86 7.79
CA ILE A 96 -2.04 7.37 7.80
C ILE A 96 -1.11 8.42 8.42
N GLY A 97 -1.36 9.70 8.16
CA GLY A 97 -0.65 10.82 8.80
C GLY A 97 -0.83 10.82 10.31
N ARG A 98 -2.06 10.57 10.78
CA ARG A 98 -2.45 10.51 12.20
C ARG A 98 -2.10 9.19 12.90
N ARG A 99 -1.53 8.21 12.18
CA ARG A 99 -1.13 6.90 12.71
C ARG A 99 -2.29 6.03 13.22
N HIS A 100 -3.48 6.22 12.66
CA HIS A 100 -4.63 5.35 12.93
C HIS A 100 -4.58 4.08 12.09
N ASN A 101 -5.25 3.04 12.54
CA ASN A 101 -5.49 1.82 11.77
C ASN A 101 -6.77 1.94 10.95
N LEU A 102 -6.96 1.00 10.03
CA LEU A 102 -8.21 0.84 9.28
C LEU A 102 -8.58 -0.64 9.25
N VAL A 103 -9.81 -0.95 9.61
CA VAL A 103 -10.35 -2.31 9.56
C VAL A 103 -11.46 -2.35 8.52
N ILE A 104 -11.34 -3.25 7.55
CA ILE A 104 -12.35 -3.53 6.54
C ILE A 104 -12.91 -4.94 6.80
N THR A 105 -14.15 -5.03 7.25
CA THR A 105 -14.86 -6.30 7.47
C THR A 105 -15.89 -6.55 6.36
N GLY A 106 -16.41 -7.78 6.28
CA GLY A 106 -17.52 -8.13 5.40
C GLY A 106 -17.40 -9.51 4.75
N PRO A 107 -18.40 -9.96 3.98
CA PRO A 107 -18.43 -11.32 3.45
C PRO A 107 -17.34 -11.59 2.41
N THR A 108 -17.08 -12.87 2.15
CA THR A 108 -16.17 -13.30 1.08
C THR A 108 -16.68 -12.79 -0.27
N GLY A 109 -15.78 -12.15 -1.04
CA GLY A 109 -16.14 -11.54 -2.31
C GLY A 109 -16.72 -10.13 -2.23
N GLY A 110 -16.93 -9.54 -1.04
CA GLY A 110 -17.41 -8.15 -0.90
C GLY A 110 -16.44 -7.05 -1.36
N GLY A 111 -15.22 -7.42 -1.77
CA GLY A 111 -14.23 -6.49 -2.32
C GLY A 111 -13.23 -5.93 -1.31
N LYS A 112 -13.11 -6.51 -0.10
CA LYS A 112 -12.19 -6.06 0.96
C LYS A 112 -10.73 -5.94 0.48
N THR A 113 -10.19 -7.01 -0.10
CA THR A 113 -8.84 -7.04 -0.66
C THR A 113 -8.62 -5.98 -1.74
N TYR A 114 -9.63 -5.77 -2.60
CA TYR A 114 -9.58 -4.75 -3.64
C TYR A 114 -9.52 -3.34 -3.03
N LEU A 115 -10.43 -3.02 -2.10
CA LEU A 115 -10.45 -1.72 -1.41
C LEU A 115 -9.16 -1.46 -0.61
N ALA A 116 -8.59 -2.49 0.02
CA ALA A 116 -7.31 -2.39 0.69
C ALA A 116 -6.17 -2.04 -0.29
N CYS A 117 -6.16 -2.68 -1.47
CA CYS A 117 -5.19 -2.36 -2.52
C CYS A 117 -5.41 -0.96 -3.12
N VAL A 118 -6.65 -0.51 -3.29
CA VAL A 118 -6.97 0.86 -3.73
C VAL A 118 -6.35 1.90 -2.79
N LEU A 119 -6.61 1.77 -1.48
CA LEU A 119 -6.10 2.71 -0.48
C LEU A 119 -4.57 2.66 -0.39
N ALA A 120 -3.97 1.46 -0.48
CA ALA A 120 -2.52 1.32 -0.48
C ALA A 120 -1.87 1.87 -1.76
N GLN A 121 -2.49 1.70 -2.92
CA GLN A 121 -2.02 2.29 -4.17
C GLN A 121 -2.07 3.82 -4.08
N LYS A 122 -3.19 4.38 -3.60
CA LYS A 122 -3.32 5.83 -3.38
C LYS A 122 -2.26 6.34 -2.40
N ALA A 123 -2.01 5.63 -1.29
CA ALA A 123 -0.94 5.98 -0.36
C ALA A 123 0.45 5.97 -1.02
N CYS A 124 0.74 5.03 -1.92
CA CYS A 124 1.98 5.05 -2.71
C CYS A 124 2.08 6.27 -3.63
N ARG A 125 0.97 6.67 -4.27
CA ARG A 125 0.90 7.92 -5.07
C ARG A 125 1.17 9.16 -4.20
N GLU A 126 0.69 9.17 -2.96
CA GLU A 126 0.98 10.20 -1.94
C GLU A 126 2.37 10.06 -1.28
N GLY A 127 3.27 9.28 -1.89
CA GLY A 127 4.65 9.16 -1.47
C GLY A 127 4.91 8.25 -0.26
N LYS A 128 3.89 7.56 0.26
CA LYS A 128 4.02 6.63 1.40
C LYS A 128 4.57 5.28 0.96
N ARG A 129 5.42 4.68 1.79
CA ARG A 129 5.93 3.32 1.57
C ARG A 129 4.92 2.31 2.13
N CYS A 130 4.24 1.61 1.23
CA CYS A 130 3.30 0.57 1.59
C CYS A 130 3.97 -0.81 1.53
N LEU A 131 3.36 -1.79 2.17
CA LEU A 131 3.67 -3.21 2.02
C LEU A 131 2.42 -4.03 2.27
N TYR A 132 2.16 -4.99 1.40
CA TYR A 132 1.02 -5.90 1.48
C TYR A 132 1.46 -7.28 1.90
N PHE A 133 0.70 -7.90 2.79
CA PHE A 133 0.83 -9.30 3.18
C PHE A 133 -0.52 -10.00 3.19
N HIS A 134 -0.53 -11.24 2.74
CA HIS A 134 -1.58 -12.17 3.10
C HIS A 134 -1.31 -12.70 4.52
N PHE A 135 -2.34 -12.80 5.37
CA PHE A 135 -2.15 -13.18 6.76
C PHE A 135 -1.49 -14.57 6.95
N PRO A 136 -1.90 -15.65 6.24
CA PRO A 136 -1.21 -16.93 6.29
C PRO A 136 0.28 -16.85 5.94
N GLU A 137 0.64 -16.07 4.91
CA GLU A 137 2.05 -15.85 4.51
C GLU A 137 2.82 -15.13 5.62
N LEU A 138 2.20 -14.14 6.29
CA LEU A 138 2.80 -13.47 7.43
C LEU A 138 3.07 -14.44 8.60
N LEU A 139 2.13 -15.35 8.90
CA LEU A 139 2.32 -16.37 9.94
C LEU A 139 3.49 -17.29 9.60
N GLN A 140 3.62 -17.69 8.34
CA GLN A 140 4.73 -18.50 7.85
C GLN A 140 6.07 -17.76 7.98
N GLU A 141 6.16 -16.51 7.53
CA GLU A 141 7.37 -15.68 7.64
C GLU A 141 7.80 -15.46 9.10
N LEU A 142 6.84 -15.23 10.01
CA LEU A 142 7.11 -15.14 11.45
C LEU A 142 7.64 -16.46 12.01
N SER A 143 7.10 -17.60 11.55
CA SER A 143 7.53 -18.92 11.99
C SER A 143 8.95 -19.25 11.52
N ILE A 144 9.24 -19.01 10.23
CA ILE A 144 10.57 -19.23 9.63
C ILE A 144 11.61 -18.33 10.31
N SER A 145 11.34 -17.02 10.37
CA SER A 145 12.29 -16.06 10.95
C SER A 145 12.56 -16.30 12.43
N ARG A 146 11.60 -16.86 13.17
CA ARG A 146 11.83 -17.29 14.55
C ARG A 146 12.75 -18.50 14.62
N ALA A 147 12.53 -19.52 13.80
CA ALA A 147 13.38 -20.71 13.74
C ALA A 147 14.84 -20.36 13.38
N GLU A 148 15.03 -19.34 12.54
CA GLU A 148 16.35 -18.84 12.14
C GLU A 148 16.95 -17.79 13.09
N GLY A 149 16.23 -17.36 14.12
CA GLY A 149 16.65 -16.28 15.03
C GLY A 149 16.68 -14.87 14.38
N SER A 150 16.06 -14.70 13.21
CA SER A 150 16.03 -13.47 12.41
C SER A 150 14.72 -12.65 12.57
N GLN A 151 13.78 -13.10 13.42
CA GLN A 151 12.46 -12.48 13.64
C GLN A 151 12.51 -10.97 13.88
N ARG A 152 13.49 -10.48 14.66
CA ARG A 152 13.65 -9.05 14.95
C ARG A 152 13.92 -8.22 13.68
N LEU A 153 14.61 -8.79 12.69
CA LEU A 153 14.86 -8.12 11.41
C LEU A 153 13.58 -8.05 10.57
N LEU A 154 12.78 -9.12 10.55
CA LEU A 154 11.49 -9.14 9.89
C LEU A 154 10.55 -8.11 10.51
N VAL A 155 10.36 -8.13 11.83
CA VAL A 155 9.51 -7.17 12.55
C VAL A 155 9.91 -5.72 12.24
N ARG A 156 11.21 -5.39 12.31
CA ARG A 156 11.70 -4.05 11.94
C ARG A 156 11.40 -3.68 10.48
N LYS A 157 11.60 -4.61 9.54
CA LYS A 157 11.30 -4.40 8.12
C LYS A 157 9.81 -4.06 7.91
N LEU A 158 8.92 -4.77 8.59
CA LEU A 158 7.47 -4.53 8.53
C LEU A 158 7.08 -3.24 9.27
N ALA A 159 7.63 -3.00 10.45
CA ALA A 159 7.33 -1.84 11.29
C ALA A 159 7.70 -0.51 10.62
N THR A 160 8.73 -0.46 9.77
CA THR A 160 9.16 0.80 9.11
C THR A 160 8.22 1.29 7.99
N ARG A 161 7.28 0.45 7.54
CA ARG A 161 6.36 0.78 6.44
C ARG A 161 5.29 1.76 6.91
N ASP A 162 5.08 2.82 6.12
CA ASP A 162 4.10 3.87 6.40
C ASP A 162 2.69 3.31 6.48
N LEU A 163 2.39 2.35 5.60
CA LEU A 163 1.18 1.54 5.63
C LEU A 163 1.54 0.06 5.47
N LEU A 164 1.10 -0.77 6.40
CA LEU A 164 1.14 -2.23 6.27
C LEU A 164 -0.30 -2.71 6.02
N VAL A 165 -0.52 -3.46 4.95
CA VAL A 165 -1.80 -4.10 4.64
C VAL A 165 -1.70 -5.57 5.01
N ILE A 166 -2.63 -6.04 5.85
CA ILE A 166 -2.76 -7.45 6.22
C ILE A 166 -4.14 -7.93 5.75
N ASP A 167 -4.14 -8.66 4.65
CA ASP A 167 -5.34 -9.22 4.02
C ASP A 167 -5.66 -10.62 4.55
N ASP A 168 -6.93 -10.99 4.57
CA ASP A 168 -7.45 -12.21 5.20
C ASP A 168 -7.02 -12.35 6.69
N TRP A 169 -7.00 -11.21 7.41
CA TRP A 169 -6.66 -11.17 8.84
C TRP A 169 -7.48 -12.17 9.66
N LEU A 170 -6.78 -12.98 10.46
CA LEU A 170 -7.32 -14.05 11.31
C LEU A 170 -8.08 -15.15 10.55
N ARG A 171 -7.78 -15.37 9.25
CA ARG A 171 -8.27 -16.53 8.50
C ARG A 171 -7.79 -17.87 9.04
N GLU A 172 -6.62 -17.91 9.65
CA GLU A 172 -6.10 -19.06 10.39
C GLU A 172 -6.04 -18.73 11.88
N PRO A 173 -6.23 -19.73 12.77
CA PRO A 173 -6.04 -19.53 14.20
C PRO A 173 -4.56 -19.21 14.49
N VAL A 174 -4.32 -18.39 15.50
CA VAL A 174 -2.99 -17.91 15.88
C VAL A 174 -2.48 -18.69 17.08
N SER A 175 -1.33 -19.37 16.93
CA SER A 175 -0.67 -20.04 18.04
C SER A 175 -0.05 -19.04 19.02
N ALA A 176 0.14 -19.44 20.28
CA ALA A 176 0.78 -18.60 21.29
C ALA A 176 2.19 -18.13 20.86
N GLU A 177 2.90 -18.96 20.09
CA GLU A 177 4.22 -18.64 19.59
C GLU A 177 4.21 -17.52 18.55
N ILE A 178 3.30 -17.58 17.57
CA ILE A 178 3.19 -16.56 16.53
C ILE A 178 2.54 -15.29 17.09
N ALA A 179 1.62 -15.43 18.06
CA ALA A 179 0.98 -14.30 18.71
C ALA A 179 1.99 -13.34 19.36
N ARG A 180 3.11 -13.85 19.91
CA ARG A 180 4.20 -12.99 20.41
C ARG A 180 4.84 -12.14 19.32
N GLY A 181 5.11 -12.73 18.15
CA GLY A 181 5.67 -11.97 17.02
C GLY A 181 4.71 -10.96 16.43
N LEU A 182 3.40 -11.26 16.44
CA LEU A 182 2.37 -10.28 16.10
C LEU A 182 2.28 -9.16 17.15
N ALA A 183 2.40 -9.48 18.44
CA ALA A 183 2.44 -8.48 19.50
C ALA A 183 3.64 -7.54 19.31
N ASP A 184 4.86 -8.07 19.15
CA ASP A 184 6.05 -7.25 18.89
C ASP A 184 5.87 -6.32 17.68
N LEU A 185 5.27 -6.83 16.59
CA LEU A 185 4.99 -6.04 15.40
C LEU A 185 3.94 -4.94 15.67
N MET A 186 2.88 -5.25 16.41
CA MET A 186 1.84 -4.28 16.75
C MET A 186 2.36 -3.23 17.73
N ASP A 187 3.21 -3.61 18.67
CA ASP A 187 3.87 -2.70 19.62
C ASP A 187 4.74 -1.67 18.89
N ASP A 188 5.61 -2.12 17.99
CA ASP A 188 6.48 -1.22 17.21
C ASP A 188 5.66 -0.26 16.32
N ARG A 189 4.47 -0.70 15.85
CA ARG A 189 3.62 0.08 14.95
C ARG A 189 2.62 0.97 15.67
N PHE A 190 2.19 0.61 16.88
CA PHE A 190 1.15 1.32 17.61
C PHE A 190 1.49 2.80 17.76
N ARG A 191 0.61 3.68 17.26
CA ARG A 191 0.78 5.15 17.21
C ARG A 191 2.03 5.66 16.47
N ASN A 192 2.81 4.78 15.84
CA ASN A 192 3.99 5.12 15.05
C ASN A 192 3.71 5.03 13.55
N LYS A 193 2.95 4.02 13.13
CA LYS A 193 2.62 3.69 11.73
C LYS A 193 1.21 3.09 11.64
N SER A 194 0.63 3.12 10.45
CA SER A 194 -0.76 2.68 10.24
C SER A 194 -0.86 1.28 9.66
N THR A 195 -1.79 0.47 10.14
CA THR A 195 -2.03 -0.87 9.60
C THR A 195 -3.47 -0.98 9.10
N LEU A 196 -3.65 -1.54 7.91
CA LEU A 196 -4.95 -1.85 7.32
C LEU A 196 -5.18 -3.35 7.42
N PHE A 197 -6.27 -3.74 8.09
CA PHE A 197 -6.69 -5.14 8.21
C PHE A 197 -7.92 -5.37 7.36
N ALA A 198 -7.87 -6.34 6.45
CA ALA A 198 -9.04 -6.81 5.71
C ALA A 198 -9.41 -8.22 6.20
N THR A 199 -10.65 -8.42 6.64
CA THR A 199 -11.08 -9.70 7.21
C THR A 199 -12.53 -10.03 6.94
N GLN A 200 -12.87 -11.31 6.94
CA GLN A 200 -14.26 -11.76 6.92
C GLN A 200 -14.88 -11.88 8.32
N PHE A 201 -14.07 -11.87 9.37
CA PHE A 201 -14.54 -12.08 10.73
C PHE A 201 -14.92 -10.75 11.39
N PRO A 202 -16.11 -10.65 12.01
CA PRO A 202 -16.45 -9.55 12.90
C PRO A 202 -15.41 -9.39 14.02
N VAL A 203 -15.15 -8.16 14.45
CA VAL A 203 -14.16 -7.86 15.49
C VAL A 203 -14.42 -8.63 16.79
N ALA A 204 -15.70 -8.84 17.13
CA ALA A 204 -16.11 -9.60 18.31
C ALA A 204 -15.60 -11.05 18.32
N GLU A 205 -15.34 -11.64 17.15
CA GLU A 205 -14.86 -13.03 17.04
C GLU A 205 -13.33 -13.13 17.09
N TRP A 206 -12.60 -12.01 16.98
CA TRP A 206 -11.15 -12.03 16.82
C TRP A 206 -10.43 -12.63 18.02
N HIS A 207 -10.88 -12.34 19.24
CA HIS A 207 -10.25 -12.86 20.45
C HIS A 207 -10.23 -14.39 20.48
N GLY A 208 -11.33 -15.04 20.06
CA GLY A 208 -11.41 -16.51 19.99
C GLY A 208 -10.55 -17.17 18.91
N ARG A 209 -9.90 -16.39 18.04
CA ARG A 209 -8.98 -16.89 17.01
C ARG A 209 -7.55 -17.06 17.52
N PHE A 210 -7.24 -16.55 18.70
CA PHE A 210 -5.95 -16.73 19.35
C PHE A 210 -6.02 -17.89 20.36
N GLN A 211 -4.97 -18.71 20.41
CA GLN A 211 -4.87 -19.78 21.40
C GLN A 211 -4.60 -19.26 22.82
N ASP A 212 -3.91 -18.12 22.94
CA ASP A 212 -3.57 -17.48 24.21
C ASP A 212 -4.38 -16.17 24.36
N PRO A 213 -5.38 -16.11 25.27
CA PRO A 213 -6.18 -14.92 25.53
C PRO A 213 -5.37 -13.68 25.91
N THR A 214 -4.29 -13.85 26.68
CA THR A 214 -3.48 -12.71 27.16
C THR A 214 -2.75 -12.05 26.00
N LEU A 215 -2.23 -12.86 25.07
CA LEU A 215 -1.61 -12.36 23.84
C LEU A 215 -2.64 -11.81 22.87
N ALA A 216 -3.85 -12.37 22.85
CA ALA A 216 -4.97 -11.82 22.08
C ALA A 216 -5.25 -10.38 22.51
N ASP A 217 -5.44 -10.13 23.81
CA ASP A 217 -5.67 -8.79 24.34
C ASP A 217 -4.53 -7.83 23.99
N ALA A 218 -3.28 -8.26 24.16
CA ALA A 218 -2.12 -7.45 23.82
C ALA A 218 -2.10 -7.01 22.34
N VAL A 219 -2.42 -7.92 21.42
CA VAL A 219 -2.44 -7.62 19.99
C VAL A 219 -3.67 -6.77 19.62
N LEU A 220 -4.85 -7.17 20.09
CA LEU A 220 -6.12 -6.62 19.62
C LEU A 220 -6.38 -5.20 20.16
N ASP A 221 -5.96 -4.89 21.38
CA ASP A 221 -6.12 -3.56 21.97
C ASP A 221 -5.48 -2.47 21.09
N ARG A 222 -4.25 -2.74 20.61
CA ARG A 222 -3.47 -1.85 19.73
C ARG A 222 -4.06 -1.71 18.32
N ILE A 223 -4.83 -2.68 17.88
CA ILE A 223 -5.46 -2.65 16.55
C ILE A 223 -6.78 -1.89 16.62
N VAL A 224 -7.63 -2.22 17.59
CA VAL A 224 -9.06 -1.89 17.58
C VAL A 224 -9.33 -0.48 18.08
N HIS A 225 -8.61 -0.01 19.12
CA HIS A 225 -8.91 1.26 19.79
C HIS A 225 -8.77 2.47 18.85
N ASP A 226 -7.70 2.53 18.05
CA ASP A 226 -7.38 3.67 17.18
C ASP A 226 -7.65 3.32 15.70
N SER A 227 -8.80 2.70 15.40
CA SER A 227 -9.15 2.24 14.05
C SER A 227 -10.39 2.91 13.44
N TYR A 228 -10.28 3.31 12.17
CA TYR A 228 -11.44 3.50 11.31
C TYR A 228 -12.02 2.14 10.94
N ARG A 229 -13.33 2.07 10.69
CA ARG A 229 -14.02 0.84 10.30
C ARG A 229 -14.84 1.03 9.04
N ILE A 230 -14.73 0.07 8.14
CA ILE A 230 -15.60 -0.10 6.98
C ILE A 230 -16.20 -1.50 7.09
N GLU A 231 -17.52 -1.57 7.21
CA GLU A 231 -18.24 -2.85 7.27
C GLU A 231 -18.96 -3.06 5.95
N LEU A 232 -18.46 -4.00 5.14
CA LEU A 232 -19.09 -4.35 3.86
C LEU A 232 -20.17 -5.40 4.07
N SER A 233 -21.20 -5.32 3.26
CA SER A 233 -22.33 -6.25 3.22
C SER A 233 -22.62 -6.69 1.78
N GLY A 234 -23.71 -7.45 1.59
CA GLY A 234 -24.20 -7.81 0.27
C GLY A 234 -23.45 -8.95 -0.42
N ASP A 235 -23.81 -9.16 -1.69
CA ASP A 235 -23.31 -10.27 -2.50
C ASP A 235 -21.87 -10.10 -2.98
N SER A 236 -21.27 -11.22 -3.38
CA SER A 236 -19.93 -11.25 -3.97
C SER A 236 -19.84 -10.39 -5.25
N MET A 237 -18.92 -9.42 -5.22
CA MET A 237 -18.58 -8.58 -6.38
C MET A 237 -18.04 -9.41 -7.55
N ARG A 238 -17.45 -10.58 -7.30
CA ARG A 238 -16.93 -11.47 -8.35
C ARG A 238 -18.04 -11.96 -9.29
N LYS A 239 -19.26 -12.13 -8.78
CA LYS A 239 -20.43 -12.52 -9.61
C LYS A 239 -20.84 -11.39 -10.57
N ARG A 240 -20.63 -10.13 -10.19
CA ARG A 240 -21.00 -8.96 -10.99
C ARG A 240 -20.00 -8.64 -12.09
N THR A 241 -18.73 -8.95 -11.86
CA THR A 241 -17.65 -8.73 -12.82
C THR A 241 -17.31 -9.96 -13.67
N SER A 242 -18.02 -11.08 -13.46
CA SER A 242 -17.78 -12.31 -14.22
C SER A 242 -18.60 -12.31 -15.51
N ASP A 243 -17.92 -12.25 -16.66
CA ASP A 243 -18.57 -12.31 -17.97
C ASP A 243 -18.91 -13.73 -18.45
N LEU A 244 -18.50 -14.76 -17.69
CA LEU A 244 -18.52 -16.15 -18.15
C LEU A 244 -19.87 -16.87 -18.00
N THR A 245 -20.93 -16.21 -17.52
CA THR A 245 -22.31 -16.71 -17.58
C THR A 245 -23.25 -15.58 -17.19
N LYS A 246 -23.75 -14.81 -18.17
CA LYS A 246 -24.97 -14.03 -17.94
C LYS A 246 -26.08 -15.06 -17.72
N SER A 247 -26.57 -15.19 -16.50
CA SER A 247 -27.74 -16.01 -16.22
C SER A 247 -28.87 -15.54 -17.14
N ALA A 248 -29.25 -16.40 -18.09
CA ALA A 248 -30.45 -16.23 -18.89
C ALA A 248 -31.61 -16.02 -17.91
N THR A 249 -32.16 -14.82 -17.91
CA THR A 249 -33.42 -14.50 -17.23
C THR A 249 -34.41 -14.15 -18.32
#